data_AF-A0A919B7L0-F1
#
_entry.id   AF-A0A919B7L0-F1
#
_cell.length_a   1.000
_cell.length_b   1.000
_cell.length_c   1.000
_cell.angle_alpha   90.00
_cell.angle_beta   90.00
_cell.angle_gamma   90.00
#
_symmetry.space_group_name_H-M   'P 1'
#
loop_
_entity.id
_entity.type
_entity.pdbx_description
1 polymer ?
#
loop_
_entity_poly.entity_id
_entity_poly.type
_entity_poly.pdbx_seq_one_letter_code
_entity_poly.pdbx_strand_id
1 'polypeptide(L)' 'MTKLMTVGDVADYLSVPKSWVYDNWKRQTIPFRKVGQSLRCRPADLEKWFDRQN' A
#
# COMPACT_ATOMS: atom_id res chain seq x y z
N MET A 1 -8.11 7.70 -15.82
CA MET A 1 -8.37 7.76 -14.36
C MET A 1 -7.74 6.54 -13.72
N THR A 2 -6.65 6.71 -12.96
CA THR A 2 -5.96 5.58 -12.32
C THR A 2 -6.72 5.14 -11.08
N LYS A 3 -7.11 3.87 -11.00
CA LYS A 3 -7.80 3.30 -9.84
C LYS A 3 -6.87 3.33 -8.62
N LEU A 4 -7.37 3.79 -7.47
CA LEU A 4 -6.64 3.72 -6.20
C LEU A 4 -6.65 2.29 -5.66
N MET A 5 -5.49 1.83 -5.20
CA MET A 5 -5.31 0.52 -4.58
C MET A 5 -5.85 0.53 -3.16
N THR A 6 -6.60 -0.51 -2.83
CA THR A 6 -7.00 -0.84 -1.47
C THR A 6 -5.85 -1.53 -0.72
N VAL A 7 -6.02 -1.75 0.58
CA VAL A 7 -5.10 -2.62 1.35
C VAL A 7 -5.00 -4.02 0.75
N GLY A 8 -6.09 -4.52 0.17
CA GLY A 8 -6.09 -5.82 -0.49
C GLY A 8 -5.23 -5.82 -1.74
N ASP A 9 -5.42 -4.84 -2.62
CA ASP A 9 -4.62 -4.73 -3.84
C ASP A 9 -3.12 -4.59 -3.53
N VAL A 10 -2.76 -3.87 -2.46
CA VAL A 10 -1.35 -3.74 -2.01
C VAL A 10 -0.83 -5.06 -1.45
N ALA A 11 -1.62 -5.78 -0.66
CA ALA A 11 -1.25 -7.09 -0.13
C ALA A 11 -0.97 -8.10 -1.26
N ASP A 12 -1.86 -8.12 -2.25
CA ASP A 12 -1.74 -8.98 -3.43
C ASP A 12 -0.52 -8.59 -4.28
N TYR A 13 -0.28 -7.29 -4.48
CA TYR A 13 0.89 -6.79 -5.22
C TYR A 13 2.22 -7.19 -4.54
N LEU A 14 2.30 -7.06 -3.22
CA LEU A 14 3.51 -7.41 -2.46
C LEU A 14 3.61 -8.90 -2.15
N SER A 15 2.61 -9.71 -2.52
CA SER A 15 2.53 -11.13 -2.16
C SER A 15 2.66 -11.40 -0.65
N VAL A 16 2.01 -10.55 0.17
CA VAL A 16 2.00 -10.64 1.64
C VAL A 16 0.58 -10.74 2.18
N PRO A 17 0.36 -11.29 3.39
CA PRO A 17 -0.96 -11.31 4.01
C PRO A 17 -1.51 -9.89 4.25
N LYS A 18 -2.83 -9.70 4.09
CA LYS A 18 -3.49 -8.41 4.41
C LYS A 18 -3.27 -7.94 5.85
N SER A 19 -3.19 -8.88 6.80
CA SER A 19 -2.86 -8.59 8.21
C SER A 19 -1.48 -7.95 8.33
N TRP A 20 -0.47 -8.50 7.64
CA TRP A 20 0.87 -7.92 7.60
C TRP A 20 0.84 -6.47 7.11
N VAL A 21 0.03 -6.15 6.10
CA VAL A 21 -0.11 -4.77 5.62
C VAL A 21 -0.72 -3.87 6.70
N TYR A 22 -1.78 -4.30 7.39
CA TYR A 22 -2.37 -3.51 8.49
C TYR A 22 -1.39 -3.27 9.65
N ASP A 23 -0.59 -4.28 10.00
CA ASP A 23 0.35 -4.20 11.12
C ASP A 23 1.59 -3.37 10.76
N ASN A 24 2.02 -3.44 9.49
CA ASN A 24 3.31 -2.92 9.08
C ASN A 24 3.25 -1.68 8.19
N TRP A 25 2.11 -1.26 7.64
CA TRP A 25 2.09 -0.13 6.70
C TRP A 25 2.67 1.17 7.27
N LYS A 26 2.47 1.44 8.56
CA LYS A 26 3.07 2.59 9.24
C LYS A 26 4.57 2.41 9.44
N ARG A 27 4.99 1.21 9.88
CA ARG A 27 6.39 0.89 10.20
C ARG A 27 7.26 0.86 8.95
N GLN A 28 6.73 0.27 7.87
CA GLN A 28 7.35 0.17 6.56
C GLN A 28 7.20 1.43 5.72
N THR A 29 6.50 2.45 6.25
CA THR A 29 6.24 3.72 5.55
C THR A 29 5.61 3.54 4.16
N ILE A 30 4.75 2.52 4.03
CA ILE A 30 4.01 2.26 2.78
C ILE A 30 3.14 3.49 2.48
N PRO A 31 3.12 4.00 1.24
CA PRO A 31 2.55 5.31 0.89
C PRO A 31 1.01 5.32 0.83
N PHE A 32 0.36 4.81 1.88
CA PHE A 32 -1.07 4.91 2.05
C PHE A 32 -1.52 6.34 2.40
N ARG A 33 -2.68 6.70 1.87
CA ARG A 33 -3.44 7.89 2.22
C ARG A 33 -4.77 7.47 2.81
N LYS A 34 -5.19 8.14 3.89
CA LYS A 34 -6.54 7.97 4.45
C LYS A 34 -7.54 8.75 3.61
N VAL A 35 -8.57 8.05 3.14
CA VAL A 35 -9.73 8.63 2.44
C VAL A 35 -10.97 8.19 3.22
N GLY A 36 -11.49 9.07 4.06
CA GLY A 36 -12.49 8.71 5.07
C GLY A 36 -11.92 7.66 6.05
N GLN A 37 -12.64 6.56 6.21
CA GLN A 37 -12.23 5.41 7.05
C GLN A 37 -11.36 4.39 6.31
N SER A 38 -11.09 4.60 5.02
CA SER A 38 -10.37 3.65 4.17
C SER A 38 -8.93 4.08 3.92
N LEU A 39 -8.01 3.12 3.88
CA LEU A 39 -6.67 3.33 3.34
C LEU A 39 -6.68 3.12 1.82
N ARG A 40 -6.06 4.05 1.10
CA ARG A 40 -5.89 4.01 -0.35
C ARG A 40 -4.45 4.32 -0.72
N CYS A 41 -3.91 3.57 -1.66
CA CYS A 41 -2.56 3.77 -2.19
C CYS A 41 -2.64 4.09 -3.68
N ARG A 42 -1.75 4.95 -4.19
CA ARG A 42 -1.60 5.13 -5.63
C ARG A 42 -0.62 4.07 -6.13
N PRO A 43 -0.92 3.36 -7.24
CA PRO A 43 0.01 2.37 -7.80
C PRO A 43 1.43 2.94 -8.01
N ALA A 44 1.53 4.12 -8.62
CA ALA A 44 2.81 4.78 -8.87
C ALA A 44 3.59 5.16 -7.59
N ASP A 45 2.89 5.40 -6.48
CA ASP A 45 3.58 5.66 -5.21
C ASP A 45 4.09 4.34 -4.60
N LEU A 46 3.32 3.25 -4.71
CA LEU A 46 3.71 1.92 -4.26
C LEU A 46 4.94 1.41 -5.01
N GLU A 47 4.96 1.55 -6.34
CA GLU A 47 6.10 1.19 -7.19
C GLU A 47 7.36 1.95 -6.77
N LYS A 48 7.28 3.28 -6.65
CA LYS A 48 8.40 4.12 -6.18
C LYS A 48 8.87 3.76 -4.77
N TRP A 49 7.97 3.36 -3.89
CA TRP A 49 8.33 2.92 -2.55
C TRP A 49 9.04 1.57 -2.59
N PHE A 50 8.58 0.66 -3.44
CA PHE A 50 9.18 -0.65 -3.63
C PHE A 50 10.60 -0.55 -4.20
N ASP A 51 10.80 0.30 -5.22
CA ASP A 51 12.13 0.55 -5.81
C ASP A 51 13.15 1.10 -4.80
N ARG A 52 12.69 1.78 -3.74
CA ARG A 52 13.53 2.31 -2.66
C ARG A 52 13.93 1.28 -1.61
N GLN A 53 13.36 0.07 -1.65
CA GLN A 53 13.71 -1.01 -0.71
C GLN A 53 14.98 -1.77 -1.12
N ASN A 54 15.65 -1.35 -2.21
CA ASN A 54 16.96 -1.85 -2.65
C ASN A 54 18.11 -1.28 -1.81
#